data_AF-A0A7V2TQZ8-F1
#
_entry.id   AF-A0A7V2TQZ8-F1
#
_cell.length_a   1.000
_cell.length_b   1.000
_cell.length_c   1.000
_cell.angle_alpha   90.00
_cell.angle_beta   90.00
_cell.angle_gamma   90.00
#
_symmetry.space_group_name_H-M   'P 1'
#
loop_
_entity.id
_entity.type
_entity.pdbx_description
1 polymer ?
#
loop_
_entity_poly.entity_id
_entity_poly.type
_entity_poly.pdbx_seq_one_letter_code
_entity_poly.pdbx_strand_id
1 'polypeptide(L)'
;MMPERPNRGSQPMPPPAPAPGGAQAHHVLDADAVCAQCGMVNPEGTLLCKNCGNNLRDQRMLRLQADEYLQGYETTSEKRNTFLRNALGVLGILILLYIGLNAGSLMNLMTTPQSSGEDVILVNPHLYWEDQVKAEPFESLAKQLPNLPSESDAQTARMNAMVTPPHSARYVLFNNTVNGETYVGCAAVRVQGQEILFTARLLNGLEIRGEILNNDGVYYTPWDRSGIKMPDGTYQYGAGSAQQQADGGWPIRWDPISPVVGYEWRGRLTIDALLALRAYEEAGLAVPRQSGGYCPG
;
A
#
# COMPACT_ATOMS: atom_id res chain seq x y z
N MET A 1 -64.71 -62.20 33.19
CA MET A 1 -64.08 -60.99 32.61
C MET A 1 -62.75 -61.39 32.00
N MET A 2 -62.51 -60.87 30.80
CA MET A 2 -61.38 -61.15 29.89
C MET A 2 -60.00 -60.87 30.53
N PRO A 3 -58.91 -61.49 30.03
CA PRO A 3 -57.57 -61.29 30.55
C PRO A 3 -56.88 -60.08 29.89
N GLU A 4 -56.25 -59.21 30.68
CA GLU A 4 -55.31 -58.20 30.18
C GLU A 4 -53.86 -58.71 30.29
N ARG A 5 -53.16 -58.69 29.15
CA ARG A 5 -51.70 -58.76 29.07
C ARG A 5 -51.10 -57.37 29.28
N PRO A 6 -49.89 -57.29 29.85
CA PRO A 6 -48.88 -56.40 29.28
C PRO A 6 -47.58 -57.18 29.01
N ASN A 7 -47.11 -57.19 27.77
CA ASN A 7 -46.22 -56.21 27.13
C ASN A 7 -44.75 -56.63 27.29
N ARG A 8 -44.25 -57.36 26.29
CA ARG A 8 -42.89 -57.89 26.20
C ARG A 8 -42.06 -56.89 25.39
N GLY A 9 -41.06 -56.30 26.05
CA GLY A 9 -40.16 -55.32 25.46
C GLY A 9 -39.45 -55.83 24.20
N SER A 10 -39.33 -54.91 23.24
CA SER A 10 -38.65 -55.05 21.96
C SER A 10 -37.13 -55.14 22.13
N GLN A 11 -36.56 -56.31 21.85
CA GLN A 11 -35.13 -56.43 21.53
C GLN A 11 -34.91 -56.20 20.03
N PRO A 12 -33.86 -55.46 19.64
CA PRO A 12 -33.54 -55.21 18.24
C PRO A 12 -33.03 -56.48 17.54
N MET A 13 -33.60 -56.81 16.38
CA MET A 13 -33.16 -57.93 15.54
C MET A 13 -31.82 -57.59 14.86
N PRO A 14 -30.87 -58.54 14.76
CA PRO A 14 -29.69 -58.39 13.93
C PRO A 14 -30.06 -58.39 12.44
N PRO A 15 -29.29 -57.70 11.58
CA PRO A 15 -29.58 -57.58 10.16
C PRO A 15 -29.53 -58.94 9.44
N PRO A 16 -30.39 -59.15 8.41
CA PRO A 16 -30.42 -60.39 7.65
C PRO A 16 -29.14 -60.57 6.83
N ALA A 17 -28.69 -61.84 6.73
CA ALA A 17 -27.54 -62.24 5.92
C ALA A 17 -27.72 -61.89 4.43
N PRO A 18 -26.64 -61.59 3.69
CA PRO A 18 -26.71 -61.30 2.27
C PRO A 18 -27.19 -62.53 1.48
N ALA A 19 -28.19 -62.33 0.62
CA ALA A 19 -28.73 -63.36 -0.25
C ALA A 19 -27.66 -63.84 -1.27
N PRO A 20 -27.62 -65.15 -1.59
CA PRO A 20 -26.64 -65.68 -2.53
C PRO A 20 -27.01 -65.30 -3.97
N GLY A 21 -26.01 -64.81 -4.71
CA GLY A 21 -25.86 -64.98 -6.15
C GLY A 21 -27.07 -64.61 -7.01
N GLY A 22 -27.18 -63.32 -7.36
CA GLY A 22 -27.97 -62.89 -8.50
C GLY A 22 -27.46 -63.57 -9.77
N ALA A 23 -28.20 -64.58 -10.21
CA ALA A 23 -28.09 -65.15 -11.55
C ALA A 23 -28.17 -64.00 -12.55
N GLN A 24 -27.20 -63.96 -13.46
CA GLN A 24 -27.15 -62.98 -14.55
C GLN A 24 -28.44 -63.08 -15.37
N ALA A 25 -29.35 -62.14 -15.15
CA ALA A 25 -30.49 -61.93 -16.02
C ALA A 25 -29.94 -61.39 -17.35
N HIS A 26 -29.75 -62.28 -18.32
CA HIS A 26 -29.63 -61.88 -19.72
C HIS A 26 -30.92 -61.14 -20.08
N HIS A 27 -30.89 -59.81 -20.04
CA HIS A 27 -31.97 -58.97 -20.53
C HIS A 27 -32.12 -59.25 -22.02
N VAL A 28 -33.10 -60.07 -22.38
CA VAL A 28 -33.47 -60.30 -23.77
C VAL A 28 -34.06 -58.97 -24.26
N LEU A 29 -33.23 -58.15 -24.92
CA LEU A 29 -33.71 -56.95 -25.59
C LEU A 29 -34.69 -57.40 -26.68
N ASP A 30 -35.96 -57.03 -26.54
CA ASP A 30 -37.02 -57.30 -27.51
C ASP A 30 -36.75 -56.53 -28.81
N ALA A 31 -36.96 -57.13 -29.97
CA ALA A 31 -36.73 -56.46 -31.26
C ALA A 31 -37.79 -55.38 -31.56
N ASP A 32 -37.43 -54.35 -32.33
CA ASP A 32 -38.39 -53.35 -32.80
C ASP A 32 -39.40 -53.98 -33.79
N ALA A 33 -40.69 -53.70 -33.61
CA ALA A 33 -41.73 -54.15 -34.55
C ALA A 33 -41.67 -53.41 -35.91
N VAL A 34 -41.02 -52.24 -36.00
CA VAL A 34 -40.97 -51.42 -37.22
C VAL A 34 -39.53 -51.22 -37.66
N CYS A 35 -39.23 -51.56 -38.91
CA CYS A 35 -37.92 -51.36 -39.49
C CYS A 35 -37.68 -49.87 -39.83
N ALA A 36 -36.62 -49.27 -39.28
CA ALA A 36 -36.23 -47.89 -39.56
C ALA A 36 -35.69 -47.70 -40.98
N GLN A 37 -35.18 -48.75 -41.62
CA GLN A 37 -34.57 -48.67 -42.95
C GLN A 37 -35.59 -48.70 -44.09
N CYS A 38 -36.65 -49.51 -43.99
CA CYS A 38 -37.65 -49.65 -45.06
C CYS A 38 -39.09 -49.42 -44.62
N GLY A 39 -39.34 -49.09 -43.34
CA GLY A 39 -40.67 -48.78 -42.81
C GLY A 39 -41.62 -49.98 -42.65
N MET A 40 -41.19 -51.20 -42.96
CA MET A 40 -42.06 -52.38 -42.85
C MET A 40 -42.30 -52.75 -41.38
N VAL A 41 -43.57 -53.05 -41.06
CA VAL A 41 -44.00 -53.61 -39.78
C VAL A 41 -43.78 -55.12 -39.80
N ASN A 42 -42.98 -55.62 -38.88
CA ASN A 42 -42.67 -57.03 -38.68
C ASN A 42 -43.39 -57.54 -37.42
N PRO A 43 -43.72 -58.84 -37.35
CA PRO A 43 -44.26 -59.44 -36.13
C PRO A 43 -43.28 -59.31 -34.95
N GLU A 44 -43.82 -59.18 -33.74
CA GLU A 44 -43.04 -59.13 -32.50
C GLU A 44 -42.13 -60.37 -32.36
N GLY A 45 -40.91 -60.16 -31.85
CA GLY A 45 -39.89 -61.21 -31.73
C GLY A 45 -39.10 -61.54 -33.01
N THR A 46 -39.41 -60.93 -34.16
CA THR A 46 -38.63 -61.10 -35.39
C THR A 46 -37.30 -60.34 -35.28
N LEU A 47 -36.15 -61.03 -35.41
CA LEU A 47 -34.83 -60.40 -35.31
C LEU A 47 -34.41 -59.65 -36.59
N LEU A 48 -34.88 -60.08 -37.76
CA LEU A 48 -34.51 -59.52 -39.07
C LEU A 48 -35.74 -59.06 -39.84
N CYS A 49 -35.65 -57.91 -40.49
CA CYS A 49 -36.72 -57.40 -41.33
C CYS A 49 -36.95 -58.31 -42.54
N LYS A 50 -38.21 -58.72 -42.76
CA LYS A 50 -38.58 -59.64 -43.85
C LYS A 50 -38.38 -59.05 -45.26
N ASN A 51 -38.33 -57.73 -45.38
CA ASN A 51 -38.22 -57.05 -46.68
C ASN A 51 -36.78 -56.67 -47.05
N CYS A 52 -36.00 -56.15 -46.09
CA CYS A 52 -34.67 -55.59 -46.38
C CYS A 52 -33.52 -56.26 -45.59
N GLY A 53 -33.82 -57.21 -44.70
CA GLY A 53 -32.81 -57.93 -43.92
C GLY A 53 -32.19 -57.14 -42.76
N ASN A 54 -32.65 -55.93 -42.46
CA ASN A 54 -32.10 -55.14 -41.34
C ASN A 54 -32.34 -55.82 -39.98
N ASN A 55 -31.36 -55.77 -39.07
CA ASN A 55 -31.48 -56.32 -37.73
C ASN A 55 -32.26 -55.38 -36.80
N LEU A 56 -33.46 -55.82 -36.42
CA LEU A 56 -34.41 -55.05 -35.62
C LEU A 56 -34.00 -54.96 -34.14
N ARG A 57 -33.14 -55.87 -33.68
CA ARG A 57 -32.58 -55.82 -32.33
C ARG A 57 -31.49 -54.77 -32.21
N ASP A 58 -30.60 -54.74 -33.20
CA ASP A 58 -29.51 -53.74 -33.26
C ASP A 58 -30.08 -52.34 -33.45
N GLN A 59 -31.14 -52.21 -34.25
CA GLN A 59 -31.88 -50.96 -34.40
C GLN A 59 -32.40 -50.42 -33.05
N ARG A 60 -32.98 -51.29 -32.21
CA ARG A 60 -33.47 -50.88 -30.90
C ARG A 60 -32.34 -50.50 -29.95
N MET A 61 -31.24 -51.24 -29.97
CA MET A 61 -30.06 -50.92 -29.19
C MET A 61 -29.52 -49.52 -29.53
N LEU A 62 -29.45 -49.18 -30.82
CA LEU A 62 -29.02 -47.86 -31.26
C LEU A 62 -29.95 -46.74 -30.81
N ARG A 63 -31.28 -46.97 -30.79
CA ARG A 63 -32.25 -46.00 -30.26
C ARG A 63 -32.06 -45.78 -28.76
N LEU A 64 -31.93 -46.85 -27.98
CA LEU A 64 -31.70 -46.76 -26.55
C LEU A 64 -30.38 -46.04 -26.22
N GLN A 65 -29.31 -46.29 -26.98
CA GLN A 65 -28.05 -45.58 -26.84
C GLN A 65 -28.17 -44.09 -27.19
N ALA A 66 -28.97 -43.75 -28.21
CA ALA A 66 -29.22 -42.35 -28.57
C ALA A 66 -30.03 -41.60 -27.50
N ASP A 67 -31.05 -42.25 -26.92
CA ASP A 67 -31.86 -41.68 -25.84
C ASP A 67 -31.03 -41.45 -24.56
N GLU A 68 -30.14 -42.39 -24.22
CA GLU A 68 -29.22 -42.26 -23.08
C GLU A 68 -28.19 -41.13 -23.30
N TYR A 69 -27.67 -40.99 -24.52
CA TYR A 69 -26.74 -39.92 -24.87
C TYR A 69 -27.38 -38.52 -24.78
N LEU A 70 -28.64 -38.39 -25.19
CA LEU A 70 -29.38 -37.12 -25.11
C LEU A 70 -29.70 -36.74 -23.65
N GLN A 71 -30.10 -37.70 -22.81
CA GLN A 71 -30.38 -37.45 -21.38
C GLN A 71 -29.12 -37.10 -20.57
N GLY A 72 -27.95 -37.63 -20.94
CA GLY A 72 -26.68 -37.29 -20.28
C GLY A 72 -26.26 -35.83 -20.45
N TYR A 73 -26.68 -35.18 -21.54
CA TYR A 73 -26.28 -33.81 -21.87
C TYR A 73 -27.14 -32.74 -21.16
N GLU A 74 -28.41 -33.03 -20.88
CA GLU A 74 -29.31 -32.09 -20.18
C GLU A 74 -28.94 -31.92 -18.71
N THR A 75 -28.55 -33.00 -18.03
CA THR A 75 -28.31 -33.00 -16.57
C THR A 75 -26.98 -32.35 -16.14
N THR A 76 -25.96 -32.37 -17.00
CA THR A 76 -24.65 -31.77 -16.71
C THR A 76 -24.61 -30.28 -17.00
N SER A 77 -25.37 -29.80 -17.99
CA SER A 77 -25.44 -28.39 -18.36
C SER A 77 -26.16 -27.53 -17.31
N GLU A 78 -27.31 -28.00 -16.79
CA GLU A 78 -28.08 -27.25 -15.78
C GLU A 78 -27.34 -27.09 -14.44
N LYS A 79 -26.71 -28.16 -13.96
CA LYS A 79 -25.95 -28.14 -12.68
C LYS A 79 -24.72 -27.23 -12.74
N ARG A 80 -24.05 -27.17 -13.89
CA ARG A 80 -22.85 -26.33 -14.07
C ARG A 80 -23.21 -24.84 -14.05
N ASN A 81 -24.33 -24.45 -14.66
CA ASN A 81 -24.79 -23.06 -14.69
C ASN A 81 -25.29 -22.57 -13.33
N THR A 82 -25.95 -23.42 -12.53
CA THR A 82 -26.38 -23.04 -11.18
C THR A 82 -25.20 -22.90 -10.22
N PHE A 83 -24.20 -23.78 -10.31
CA PHE A 83 -22.98 -23.66 -9.50
C PHE A 83 -22.20 -22.38 -9.83
N LEU A 84 -21.97 -22.10 -11.11
CA LEU A 84 -21.27 -20.87 -11.55
C LEU A 84 -22.00 -19.60 -11.09
N ARG A 85 -23.32 -19.55 -11.21
CA ARG A 85 -24.11 -18.38 -10.79
C ARG A 85 -24.05 -18.14 -9.29
N ASN A 86 -24.10 -19.20 -8.48
CA ASN A 86 -23.98 -19.10 -7.03
C ASN A 86 -22.55 -18.73 -6.60
N ALA A 87 -21.53 -19.31 -7.25
CA ALA A 87 -20.13 -18.98 -6.99
C ALA A 87 -19.80 -17.51 -7.33
N LEU A 88 -20.34 -16.99 -8.44
CA LEU A 88 -20.20 -15.57 -8.82
C LEU A 88 -20.85 -14.62 -7.80
N GLY A 89 -22.02 -14.99 -7.27
CA GLY A 89 -22.68 -14.21 -6.22
C GLY A 89 -21.85 -14.13 -4.93
N VAL A 90 -21.33 -15.27 -4.48
CA VAL A 90 -20.45 -15.34 -3.29
C VAL A 90 -19.14 -14.58 -3.53
N LEU A 91 -18.53 -14.73 -4.71
CA LEU A 91 -17.31 -14.01 -5.08
C LEU A 91 -17.54 -12.49 -5.05
N GLY A 92 -18.67 -12.01 -5.58
CA GLY A 92 -19.01 -10.59 -5.57
C GLY A 92 -19.14 -10.01 -4.15
N ILE A 93 -19.78 -10.76 -3.23
CA ILE A 93 -19.90 -10.36 -1.82
C ILE A 93 -18.51 -10.35 -1.15
N LEU A 94 -17.68 -11.37 -1.40
CA LEU A 94 -16.32 -11.43 -0.87
C LEU A 94 -15.44 -10.28 -1.38
N ILE A 95 -15.57 -9.90 -2.65
CA ILE A 95 -14.84 -8.76 -3.23
C ILE A 95 -15.29 -7.45 -2.58
N LEU A 96 -16.59 -7.22 -2.39
CA LEU A 96 -17.09 -6.02 -1.71
C LEU A 96 -16.61 -5.94 -0.25
N LEU A 97 -16.61 -7.07 0.45
CA LEU A 97 -16.13 -7.15 1.83
C LEU A 97 -14.61 -6.95 1.91
N TYR A 98 -13.87 -7.51 0.96
CA TYR A 98 -12.43 -7.30 0.83
C TYR A 98 -12.09 -5.83 0.56
N ILE A 99 -12.80 -5.17 -0.36
CA ILE A 99 -12.61 -3.75 -0.67
C ILE A 99 -12.97 -2.88 0.54
N GLY A 100 -14.06 -3.19 1.26
CA GLY A 100 -14.45 -2.45 2.47
C GLY A 100 -13.43 -2.56 3.60
N LEU A 101 -12.89 -3.76 3.85
CA LEU A 101 -11.88 -4.00 4.88
C LEU A 101 -10.48 -3.47 4.48
N ASN A 102 -10.15 -3.48 3.19
CA ASN A 102 -8.86 -3.00 2.66
C ASN A 102 -8.95 -1.59 2.07
N ALA A 103 -10.03 -0.83 2.34
CA ALA A 103 -10.22 0.50 1.79
C ALA A 103 -9.05 1.44 2.11
N GLY A 104 -8.46 1.32 3.31
CA GLY A 104 -7.26 2.07 3.69
C GLY A 104 -6.01 1.72 2.86
N SER A 105 -5.83 0.44 2.50
CA SER A 105 -4.72 -0.01 1.64
C SER A 105 -4.93 0.37 0.17
N LEU A 106 -6.18 0.37 -0.32
CA LEU A 106 -6.51 0.75 -1.69
C LEU A 106 -6.42 2.26 -1.90
N MET A 107 -6.80 3.05 -0.90
CA MET A 107 -6.60 4.50 -0.91
C MET A 107 -5.11 4.82 -1.05
N ASN A 108 -4.25 4.13 -0.30
CA ASN A 108 -2.80 4.27 -0.41
C ASN A 108 -2.26 3.86 -1.79
N LEU A 109 -2.83 2.83 -2.43
CA LEU A 109 -2.46 2.42 -3.79
C LEU A 109 -2.84 3.47 -4.86
N MET A 110 -3.98 4.16 -4.69
CA MET A 110 -4.45 5.19 -5.63
C MET A 110 -3.86 6.58 -5.36
N THR A 111 -3.38 6.84 -4.14
CA THR A 111 -2.58 8.04 -3.82
C THR A 111 -1.08 7.81 -3.96
N THR A 112 -0.65 6.57 -4.25
CA THR A 112 0.70 6.34 -4.75
C THR A 112 0.76 6.98 -6.13
N PRO A 113 1.58 8.03 -6.35
CA PRO A 113 1.72 8.61 -7.68
C PRO A 113 2.13 7.48 -8.63
N GLN A 114 1.33 7.26 -9.69
CA GLN A 114 1.79 6.47 -10.82
C GLN A 114 3.05 7.16 -11.32
N SER A 115 4.20 6.53 -11.08
CA SER A 115 5.47 6.95 -11.66
C SER A 115 5.34 6.85 -13.18
N SER A 116 4.97 7.96 -13.81
CA SER A 116 5.44 8.25 -15.17
C SER A 116 6.94 8.01 -15.17
N GLY A 117 7.45 7.27 -16.14
CA GLY A 117 8.83 6.78 -16.19
C GLY A 117 9.90 7.86 -16.32
N GLU A 118 9.99 8.75 -15.35
CA GLU A 118 11.16 9.54 -15.00
C GLU A 118 11.81 8.86 -13.80
N ASP A 119 13.15 8.79 -13.83
CA ASP A 119 14.00 8.12 -12.84
C ASP A 119 13.43 8.24 -11.42
N VAL A 120 13.08 7.09 -10.81
CA VAL A 120 12.94 7.03 -9.36
C VAL A 120 14.33 7.31 -8.83
N ILE A 121 14.59 8.58 -8.47
CA ILE A 121 15.85 8.99 -7.85
C ILE A 121 15.92 8.23 -6.52
N LEU A 122 16.59 7.08 -6.54
CA LEU A 122 16.89 6.31 -5.34
C LEU A 122 18.01 7.03 -4.61
N VAL A 123 17.63 8.07 -3.87
CA VAL A 123 18.54 8.83 -3.04
C VAL A 123 18.90 7.96 -1.86
N ASN A 124 20.19 7.72 -1.67
CA ASN A 124 20.72 6.97 -0.55
C ASN A 124 21.46 7.92 0.38
N PRO A 125 20.89 8.30 1.54
CA PRO A 125 21.50 9.28 2.45
C PRO A 125 22.87 8.86 2.98
N HIS A 126 23.12 7.56 3.10
CA HIS A 126 24.41 7.02 3.55
C HIS A 126 25.57 7.39 2.63
N LEU A 127 25.31 7.72 1.35
CA LEU A 127 26.34 8.15 0.40
C LEU A 127 27.09 9.42 0.87
N TYR A 128 26.48 10.28 1.69
CA TYR A 128 27.14 11.45 2.27
C TYR A 128 28.23 11.11 3.32
N TRP A 129 28.30 9.85 3.75
CA TRP A 129 29.29 9.33 4.70
C TRP A 129 30.13 8.18 4.17
N GLU A 130 29.53 7.29 3.37
CA GLU A 130 30.15 6.01 2.98
C GLU A 130 30.78 6.04 1.58
N ASP A 131 30.24 6.86 0.66
CA ASP A 131 30.79 6.97 -0.68
C ASP A 131 32.02 7.89 -0.65
N GLN A 132 33.20 7.36 -0.99
CA GLN A 132 34.45 8.10 -0.85
C GLN A 132 34.46 9.40 -1.67
N VAL A 133 33.82 9.41 -2.86
CA VAL A 133 33.79 10.57 -3.75
C VAL A 133 32.83 11.63 -3.22
N LYS A 134 31.62 11.23 -2.81
CA LYS A 134 30.61 12.15 -2.30
C LYS A 134 30.91 12.61 -0.88
N ALA A 135 31.51 11.76 -0.03
CA ALA A 135 31.77 12.06 1.38
C ALA A 135 33.01 12.95 1.60
N GLU A 136 34.04 12.91 0.74
CA GLU A 136 35.29 13.64 0.95
C GLU A 136 35.10 15.16 1.19
N PRO A 137 34.29 15.89 0.39
CA PRO A 137 34.01 17.30 0.65
C PRO A 137 33.37 17.54 2.02
N PHE A 138 32.44 16.68 2.44
CA PHE A 138 31.75 16.80 3.73
C PHE A 138 32.64 16.40 4.91
N GLU A 139 33.49 15.39 4.76
CA GLU A 139 34.47 15.02 5.77
C GLU A 139 35.42 16.16 6.09
N SER A 140 35.86 16.89 5.05
CA SER A 140 36.70 18.07 5.25
C SER A 140 35.98 19.22 5.98
N LEU A 141 34.65 19.31 5.88
CA LEU A 141 33.82 20.26 6.64
C LEU A 141 33.56 19.75 8.06
N ALA A 142 33.26 18.46 8.24
CA ALA A 142 33.09 17.82 9.54
C ALA A 142 34.33 17.99 10.43
N LYS A 143 35.53 17.89 9.85
CA LYS A 143 36.81 18.16 10.53
C LYS A 143 36.99 19.59 11.03
N GLN A 144 36.19 20.55 10.57
CA GLN A 144 36.15 21.92 11.09
C GLN A 144 35.23 22.05 12.32
N LEU A 145 34.51 20.98 12.67
CA LEU A 145 33.58 20.91 13.79
C LEU A 145 34.01 19.92 14.90
N PRO A 146 35.30 19.86 15.32
CA PRO A 146 35.70 18.96 16.40
C PRO A 146 35.18 19.45 17.76
N ASN A 147 35.15 20.77 17.96
CA ASN A 147 34.66 21.43 19.17
C ASN A 147 33.48 22.35 18.81
N LEU A 148 32.29 21.98 19.29
CA LEU A 148 31.11 22.84 19.23
C LEU A 148 31.37 24.09 20.10
N PRO A 149 31.02 25.30 19.63
CA PRO A 149 31.18 26.52 20.42
C PRO A 149 30.34 26.45 21.70
N SER A 150 30.74 27.20 22.73
CA SER A 150 29.93 27.32 23.94
C SER A 150 28.65 28.11 23.66
N GLU A 151 27.64 27.98 24.52
CA GLU A 151 26.41 28.78 24.39
C GLU A 151 26.70 30.29 24.43
N SER A 152 27.64 30.73 25.26
CA SER A 152 28.08 32.13 25.33
C SER A 152 28.69 32.61 24.00
N ASP A 153 29.51 31.78 23.36
CA ASP A 153 30.11 32.11 22.05
C ASP A 153 29.03 32.17 20.97
N ALA A 154 28.06 31.26 21.01
CA ALA A 154 26.95 31.23 20.07
C ALA A 154 26.07 32.47 20.20
N GLN A 155 25.76 32.92 21.42
CA GLN A 155 25.00 34.15 21.61
C GLN A 155 25.80 35.38 21.17
N THR A 156 27.11 35.40 21.41
CA THR A 156 27.99 36.47 20.91
C THR A 156 27.97 36.52 19.38
N ALA A 157 28.02 35.37 18.71
CA ALA A 157 27.92 35.30 17.25
C ALA A 157 26.55 35.77 16.75
N ARG A 158 25.46 35.45 17.45
CA ARG A 158 24.11 35.92 17.13
C ARG A 158 23.99 37.44 17.22
N MET A 159 24.50 38.04 18.29
CA MET A 159 24.43 39.49 18.49
C MET A 159 25.27 40.29 17.48
N ASN A 160 26.27 39.64 16.87
CA ASN A 160 27.15 40.24 15.86
C ASN A 160 26.84 39.74 14.43
N ALA A 161 25.67 39.14 14.21
CA ALA A 161 25.27 38.66 12.89
C ALA A 161 25.18 39.83 11.90
N MET A 162 25.68 39.60 10.68
CA MET A 162 25.71 40.59 9.61
C MET A 162 24.88 40.10 8.43
N VAL A 163 24.22 41.04 7.74
CA VAL A 163 23.52 40.77 6.48
C VAL A 163 24.56 40.61 5.37
N THR A 164 25.00 39.38 5.17
CA THR A 164 25.93 38.99 4.10
C THR A 164 25.43 37.72 3.41
N PRO A 165 25.59 37.58 2.08
CA PRO A 165 25.35 36.32 1.39
C PRO A 165 26.08 35.14 2.05
N PRO A 166 25.59 33.90 1.87
CA PRO A 166 26.29 32.72 2.37
C PRO A 166 27.71 32.71 1.85
N HIS A 167 28.65 32.49 2.75
CA HIS A 167 30.07 32.43 2.45
C HIS A 167 30.70 31.30 3.26
N SER A 168 31.92 30.91 2.87
CA SER A 168 32.64 29.83 3.55
C SER A 168 32.97 30.25 4.98
N ALA A 169 32.21 29.72 5.95
CA ALA A 169 32.31 30.09 7.37
C ALA A 169 31.66 29.02 8.26
N ARG A 170 31.80 29.21 9.58
CA ARG A 170 31.06 28.46 10.59
C ARG A 170 29.86 29.28 11.03
N TYR A 171 28.71 28.63 11.03
CA TYR A 171 27.43 29.16 11.47
C TYR A 171 27.02 28.47 12.77
N VAL A 172 26.40 29.21 13.67
CA VAL A 172 25.78 28.66 14.89
C VAL A 172 24.31 28.40 14.63
N LEU A 173 23.80 27.30 15.19
CA LEU A 173 22.43 26.85 14.98
C LEU A 173 21.64 27.05 16.26
N PHE A 174 20.47 27.66 16.09
CA PHE A 174 19.50 27.87 17.15
C PHE A 174 18.19 27.16 16.79
N ASN A 175 17.55 26.56 17.79
CA ASN A 175 16.19 26.08 17.67
C ASN A 175 15.25 27.13 18.24
N ASN A 176 14.32 27.61 17.42
CA ASN A 176 13.31 28.57 17.83
C ASN A 176 12.14 27.81 18.45
N THR A 177 11.95 27.95 19.76
CA THR A 177 10.86 27.35 20.52
C THR A 177 9.93 28.43 21.06
N VAL A 178 8.74 28.06 21.52
CA VAL A 178 7.78 28.98 22.14
C VAL A 178 8.40 29.74 23.33
N ASN A 179 9.37 29.14 24.02
CA ASN A 179 10.05 29.72 25.17
C ASN A 179 11.33 30.49 24.81
N GLY A 180 11.59 30.71 23.52
CA GLY A 180 12.76 31.41 23.00
C GLY A 180 13.69 30.51 22.19
N GLU A 181 14.84 31.08 21.83
CA GLU A 181 15.84 30.43 20.99
C GLU A 181 16.90 29.73 21.84
N THR A 182 17.10 28.44 21.58
CA THR A 182 18.08 27.62 22.30
C THR A 182 19.22 27.23 21.37
N TYR A 183 20.45 27.31 21.86
CA TYR A 183 21.61 26.89 21.08
C TYR A 183 21.58 25.37 20.90
N VAL A 184 21.65 24.89 19.65
CA VAL A 184 21.53 23.45 19.34
C VAL A 184 22.71 22.86 18.60
N GLY A 185 23.63 23.66 18.05
CA GLY A 185 24.79 23.14 17.34
C GLY A 185 25.49 24.14 16.44
N CYS A 186 26.31 23.66 15.51
CA CYS A 186 26.94 24.51 14.51
C CYS A 186 27.01 23.83 13.15
N ALA A 187 27.09 24.64 12.10
CA ALA A 187 27.31 24.21 10.73
C ALA A 187 28.61 24.81 10.18
N ALA A 188 29.36 24.02 9.42
CA ALA A 188 30.41 24.50 8.54
C ALA A 188 29.84 24.56 7.13
N VAL A 189 29.92 25.74 6.51
CA VAL A 189 29.47 25.98 5.14
C VAL A 189 30.68 26.27 4.27
N ARG A 190 30.67 25.75 3.05
CA ARG A 190 31.67 26.03 2.03
C ARG A 190 30.97 26.45 0.75
N VAL A 191 31.42 27.57 0.20
CA VAL A 191 30.95 28.12 -1.08
C VAL A 191 32.05 27.96 -2.11
N GLN A 192 31.78 27.23 -3.20
CA GLN A 192 32.64 27.04 -4.35
C GLN A 192 31.87 27.34 -5.65
N GLY A 193 31.98 28.59 -6.14
CA GLY A 193 31.24 29.01 -7.33
C GLY A 193 29.73 29.01 -7.08
N GLN A 194 29.02 28.10 -7.75
CA GLN A 194 27.56 27.91 -7.59
C GLN A 194 27.20 26.79 -6.60
N GLU A 195 28.18 25.97 -6.21
CA GLU A 195 27.96 24.90 -5.25
C GLU A 195 28.19 25.40 -3.83
N ILE A 196 27.18 25.22 -2.99
CA ILE A 196 27.25 25.53 -1.56
C ILE A 196 27.06 24.22 -0.82
N LEU A 197 28.06 23.80 -0.06
CA LEU A 197 28.05 22.57 0.73
C LEU A 197 27.98 22.92 2.21
N PHE A 198 27.27 22.12 2.98
CA PHE A 198 27.26 22.27 4.43
C PHE A 198 27.41 20.94 5.16
N THR A 199 27.94 21.04 6.37
CA THR A 199 27.93 19.98 7.36
C THR A 199 27.53 20.60 8.69
N ALA A 200 26.46 20.11 9.30
CA ALA A 200 26.00 20.54 10.60
C ALA A 200 26.18 19.43 11.63
N ARG A 201 26.52 19.83 12.85
CA ARG A 201 26.60 18.95 14.00
C ARG A 201 25.84 19.56 15.16
N LEU A 202 24.88 18.81 15.68
CA LEU A 202 24.07 19.21 16.82
C LEU A 202 24.64 18.65 18.12
N LEU A 203 24.28 19.30 19.24
CA LEU A 203 24.69 18.91 20.59
C LEU A 203 24.21 17.51 20.98
N ASN A 204 23.09 17.06 20.41
CA ASN A 204 22.54 15.71 20.62
C ASN A 204 23.26 14.62 19.83
N GLY A 205 24.32 14.94 19.08
CA GLY A 205 25.10 13.99 18.28
C GLY A 205 24.59 13.78 16.86
N LEU A 206 23.50 14.45 16.45
CA LEU A 206 22.98 14.40 15.09
C LEU A 206 23.90 15.16 14.13
N GLU A 207 24.19 14.56 12.98
CA GLU A 207 24.99 15.16 11.92
C GLU A 207 24.17 15.30 10.64
N ILE A 208 24.23 16.46 10.00
CA ILE A 208 23.51 16.75 8.75
C ILE A 208 24.53 17.13 7.70
N ARG A 209 24.44 16.54 6.51
CA ARG A 209 25.31 16.85 5.37
C ARG A 209 24.46 17.10 4.15
N GLY A 210 24.79 18.10 3.35
CA GLY A 210 24.02 18.36 2.15
C GLY A 210 24.51 19.52 1.30
N GLU A 211 23.81 19.70 0.20
CA GLU A 211 24.04 20.76 -0.78
C GLU A 211 22.93 21.81 -0.68
N ILE A 212 23.30 23.08 -0.80
CA ILE A 212 22.37 24.20 -0.83
C ILE A 212 22.29 24.71 -2.27
N LEU A 213 21.08 24.75 -2.79
CA LEU A 213 20.70 25.40 -4.03
C LEU A 213 20.24 26.82 -3.75
N ASN A 214 20.39 27.71 -4.72
CA ASN A 214 19.93 29.09 -4.62
C ASN A 214 18.97 29.36 -5.79
N ASN A 215 17.78 29.86 -5.46
CA ASN A 215 16.83 30.38 -6.43
C ASN A 215 16.36 31.77 -5.97
N ASP A 216 16.74 32.81 -6.71
CA ASP A 216 16.35 34.21 -6.45
C ASP A 216 16.56 34.69 -4.99
N GLY A 217 17.66 34.26 -4.35
CA GLY A 217 18.00 34.65 -2.98
C GLY A 217 17.31 33.82 -1.89
N VAL A 218 16.51 32.83 -2.27
CA VAL A 218 16.04 31.76 -1.39
C VAL A 218 17.01 30.59 -1.52
N TYR A 219 17.61 30.22 -0.40
CA TYR A 219 18.53 29.09 -0.32
C TYR A 219 17.76 27.87 0.16
N TYR A 220 17.89 26.73 -0.52
CA TYR A 220 17.16 25.55 -0.15
C TYR A 220 17.94 24.27 -0.43
N THR A 221 17.66 23.26 0.35
CA THR A 221 18.21 21.92 0.22
C THR A 221 17.05 20.96 0.03
N PRO A 222 16.89 20.37 -1.16
CA PRO A 222 15.87 19.35 -1.39
C PRO A 222 16.25 18.03 -0.71
N TRP A 223 15.25 17.15 -0.53
CA TRP A 223 15.40 15.88 0.19
C TRP A 223 16.38 14.90 -0.47
N ASP A 224 16.61 15.05 -1.77
CA ASP A 224 17.54 14.27 -2.57
C ASP A 224 19.00 14.74 -2.46
N ARG A 225 19.22 15.91 -1.85
CA ARG A 225 20.53 16.56 -1.73
C ARG A 225 21.02 16.75 -0.30
N SER A 226 20.42 16.02 0.65
CA SER A 226 20.99 15.95 1.99
C SER A 226 20.69 14.64 2.69
N GLY A 227 21.48 14.36 3.72
CA GLY A 227 21.26 13.28 4.65
C GLY A 227 21.40 13.76 6.08
N ILE A 228 20.74 13.03 6.97
CA ILE A 228 20.79 13.19 8.42
C ILE A 228 21.30 11.86 8.98
N LYS A 229 22.40 11.88 9.72
CA LYS A 229 22.87 10.75 10.51
C LYS A 229 22.43 10.92 11.95
N MET A 230 21.61 9.98 12.40
CA MET A 230 21.13 9.91 13.77
C MET A 230 22.22 9.37 14.70
N PRO A 231 22.14 9.67 16.01
CA PRO A 231 23.09 9.14 17.00
C PRO A 231 23.12 7.61 17.10
N ASP A 232 22.02 6.94 16.71
CA ASP A 232 21.90 5.48 16.66
C ASP A 232 22.56 4.86 15.41
N GLY A 233 23.11 5.69 14.51
CA GLY A 233 23.74 5.27 13.27
C GLY A 233 22.77 5.11 12.10
N THR A 234 21.47 5.35 12.29
CA THR A 234 20.50 5.35 11.19
C THR A 234 20.62 6.63 10.35
N TYR A 235 20.19 6.54 9.09
CA TYR A 235 20.20 7.68 8.17
C TYR A 235 18.78 8.07 7.75
N GLN A 236 18.52 9.37 7.71
CA GLN A 236 17.26 9.97 7.27
C GLN A 236 17.51 11.04 6.20
N TYR A 237 16.44 11.43 5.51
CA TYR A 237 16.46 12.53 4.56
C TYR A 237 16.23 13.86 5.29
N GLY A 238 16.90 14.91 4.84
CA GLY A 238 16.66 16.27 5.30
C GLY A 238 16.21 17.17 4.15
N ALA A 239 15.35 18.14 4.42
CA ALA A 239 15.03 19.17 3.46
C ALA A 239 14.76 20.48 4.19
N GLY A 240 15.10 21.61 3.60
CA GLY A 240 14.79 22.90 4.23
C GLY A 240 15.10 24.07 3.34
N SER A 241 14.51 25.20 3.64
CA SER A 241 14.75 26.48 2.97
C SER A 241 15.12 27.54 4.00
N ALA A 242 15.90 28.53 3.58
CA ALA A 242 16.28 29.66 4.39
C ALA A 242 16.39 30.91 3.52
N GLN A 243 15.96 32.03 4.09
CA GLN A 243 16.15 33.35 3.52
C GLN A 243 16.70 34.26 4.62
N GLN A 244 17.74 35.02 4.29
CA GLN A 244 18.37 35.90 5.26
C GLN A 244 17.39 36.98 5.74
N GLN A 245 17.35 37.19 7.05
CA GLN A 245 16.58 38.25 7.69
C GLN A 245 17.43 39.52 7.86
N ALA A 246 16.75 40.64 8.20
CA ALA A 246 17.40 41.93 8.40
C ALA A 246 18.38 41.95 9.59
N ASP A 247 18.27 40.99 10.51
CA ASP A 247 19.19 40.77 11.62
C ASP A 247 20.43 39.94 11.22
N GLY A 248 20.56 39.56 9.95
CA GLY A 248 21.63 38.71 9.43
C GLY A 248 21.42 37.22 9.68
N GLY A 249 20.37 36.84 10.41
CA GLY A 249 19.98 35.48 10.72
C GLY A 249 19.43 34.72 9.51
N TRP A 250 19.54 33.40 9.56
CA TRP A 250 19.08 32.48 8.54
C TRP A 250 18.02 31.54 9.13
N PRO A 251 16.75 31.97 9.26
CA PRO A 251 15.68 31.10 9.73
C PRO A 251 15.51 29.92 8.76
N ILE A 252 15.76 28.71 9.26
CA ILE A 252 15.56 27.47 8.51
C ILE A 252 14.10 27.06 8.65
N ARG A 253 13.41 26.92 7.52
CA ARG A 253 12.04 26.43 7.42
C ARG A 253 12.03 25.04 6.80
N TRP A 254 11.27 24.16 7.41
CA TRP A 254 11.03 22.82 6.87
C TRP A 254 9.80 22.93 5.97
N ASP A 255 10.03 23.12 4.67
CA ASP A 255 8.91 23.10 3.73
C ASP A 255 8.36 21.67 3.63
N PRO A 256 7.03 21.50 3.62
CA PRO A 256 6.43 20.18 3.51
C PRO A 256 6.85 19.53 2.19
N ILE A 257 7.24 18.26 2.28
CA ILE A 257 7.79 17.45 1.17
C ILE A 257 6.84 17.44 -0.05
N SER A 258 5.53 17.61 0.18
CA SER A 258 4.54 17.83 -0.87
C SER A 258 3.38 18.69 -0.38
N PRO A 259 2.59 19.32 -1.28
CA PRO A 259 1.35 20.01 -0.90
C PRO A 259 0.37 19.13 -0.11
N VAL A 260 0.37 17.81 -0.38
CA VAL A 260 -0.45 16.83 0.34
C VAL A 260 0.00 16.69 1.80
N VAL A 261 1.32 16.59 2.04
CA VAL A 261 1.89 16.64 3.39
C VAL A 261 1.61 17.99 4.05
N GLY A 262 1.60 19.07 3.26
CA GLY A 262 1.20 20.41 3.71
C GLY A 262 -0.24 20.46 4.23
N TYR A 263 -1.18 19.72 3.62
CA TYR A 263 -2.56 19.62 4.11
C TYR A 263 -2.66 18.86 5.43
N GLU A 264 -1.87 17.80 5.62
CA GLU A 264 -1.79 17.06 6.89
C GLU A 264 -1.15 17.90 8.01
N TRP A 265 -0.20 18.78 7.66
CA TRP A 265 0.48 19.70 8.58
C TRP A 265 -0.38 20.89 9.03
N ARG A 266 -1.54 21.16 8.42
CA ARG A 266 -2.41 22.29 8.82
C ARG A 266 -2.88 22.19 10.27
N GLY A 267 -3.08 20.97 10.77
CA GLY A 267 -3.38 20.74 12.19
C GLY A 267 -2.24 21.21 13.09
N ARG A 268 -0.99 20.90 12.70
CA ARG A 268 0.20 21.33 13.45
C ARG A 268 0.41 22.84 13.37
N LEU A 269 0.32 23.44 12.18
CA LEU A 269 0.41 24.90 12.00
C LEU A 269 -0.68 25.64 12.78
N THR A 270 -1.88 25.07 12.87
CA THR A 270 -2.98 25.63 13.66
C THR A 270 -2.68 25.55 15.14
N ILE A 271 -2.14 24.42 15.62
CA ILE A 271 -1.71 24.27 17.02
C ILE A 271 -0.58 25.26 17.33
N ASP A 272 0.44 25.37 16.48
CA ASP A 272 1.56 26.30 16.69
C ASP A 272 1.08 27.77 16.68
N ALA A 273 0.15 28.13 15.79
CA ALA A 273 -0.48 29.46 15.79
C ALA A 273 -1.31 29.72 17.05
N LEU A 274 -2.07 28.74 17.54
CA LEU A 274 -2.83 28.86 18.79
C LEU A 274 -1.92 28.97 20.01
N LEU A 275 -0.82 28.22 20.05
CA LEU A 275 0.19 28.32 21.10
C LEU A 275 0.89 29.69 21.08
N ALA A 276 1.20 30.22 19.90
CA ALA A 276 1.75 31.56 19.76
C ALA A 276 0.76 32.65 20.22
N LEU A 277 -0.52 32.54 19.87
CA LEU A 277 -1.56 33.46 20.34
C LEU A 277 -1.72 33.41 21.87
N ARG A 278 -1.71 32.21 22.45
CA ARG A 278 -1.75 32.03 23.90
C ARG A 278 -0.53 32.64 24.59
N ALA A 279 0.66 32.51 24.02
CA ALA A 279 1.86 33.14 24.55
C ALA A 279 1.76 34.68 24.54
N TYR A 280 1.17 35.29 23.50
CA TYR A 280 0.90 36.73 23.49
C TYR A 280 -0.10 37.14 24.58
N GLU A 281 -1.15 36.36 24.80
CA GLU A 281 -2.14 36.60 25.86
C GLU A 281 -1.50 36.52 27.25
N GLU A 282 -0.73 35.47 27.53
CA GLU A 282 -0.02 35.28 28.80
C GLU A 282 1.03 36.38 29.05
N ALA A 283 1.65 36.91 27.98
CA ALA A 283 2.58 38.03 28.05
C ALA A 283 1.91 39.42 28.13
N GLY A 284 0.57 39.50 28.05
CA GLY A 284 -0.16 40.77 28.03
C GLY A 284 0.12 41.65 26.79
N LEU A 285 0.62 41.03 25.71
CA LEU A 285 0.99 41.71 24.48
C LEU A 285 -0.17 41.70 23.49
N ALA A 286 -0.39 42.82 22.79
CA ALA A 286 -1.39 42.88 21.74
C ALA A 286 -0.97 41.97 20.56
N VAL A 287 -1.88 41.10 20.12
CA VAL A 287 -1.66 40.26 18.94
C VAL A 287 -1.35 41.17 17.74
N PRO A 288 -0.23 40.96 17.02
CA PRO A 288 0.08 41.76 15.85
C PRO A 288 -1.02 41.55 14.80
N ARG A 289 -1.79 42.61 14.50
CA ARG A 289 -2.70 42.61 13.37
C ARG A 289 -1.86 42.50 12.11
N GLN A 290 -1.94 41.37 11.40
CA GLN A 290 -1.38 41.28 10.06
C GLN A 290 -2.00 42.38 9.21
N SER A 291 -1.19 43.37 8.83
CA SER A 291 -1.50 44.31 7.77
C SER A 291 -1.69 43.51 6.48
N GLY A 292 -2.87 43.61 5.88
CA GLY A 292 -3.37 42.74 4.81
C GLY A 292 -2.32 42.34 3.78
N GLY A 293 -2.01 41.04 3.76
CA GLY A 293 -1.26 40.38 2.70
C GLY A 293 -2.11 39.21 2.19
N TYR A 294 -2.56 39.35 0.95
CA TYR A 294 -3.41 38.44 0.19
C TYR A 294 -2.91 36.98 0.23
N CYS A 295 -3.78 36.02 0.58
CA CYS A 295 -3.56 34.59 0.30
C CYS A 295 -4.15 34.28 -1.08
N PRO A 296 -3.37 33.83 -2.08
CA PRO A 296 -3.95 33.29 -3.30
C PRO A 296 -4.57 31.91 -3.00
N GLY A 297 -5.77 31.70 -3.54
CA GLY A 297 -6.50 30.44 -3.49
C GLY A 297 -6.06 29.45 -4.56
#